data_AF-A0A938JWZ2-F1
#
_entry.id   AF-A0A938JWZ2-F1
#
_cell.length_a   1.000
_cell.length_b   1.000
_cell.length_c   1.000
_cell.angle_alpha   90.00
_cell.angle_beta   90.00
_cell.angle_gamma   90.00
#
_symmetry.space_group_name_H-M   'P 1'
#
loop_
_entity.id
_entity.type
_entity.pdbx_description
1 polymer ?
#
loop_
_entity_poly.entity_id
_entity_poly.type
_entity_poly.pdbx_seq_one_letter_code
_entity_poly.pdbx_strand_id
1 'polypeptide(L)' 'AIEPMITRGNEKTKVLGDDWTVVAHDSSNSAHFEHTYTIAPDGKVFVLTAFDGGKAELSRLGVEISTLL' A
#
# COMPACT_ATOMS: atom_id res chain seq x y z
N ALA A 1 0.09 -7.48 2.87
CA ALA A 1 -0.19 -6.05 2.72
C ALA A 1 0.04 -5.64 1.27
N ILE A 2 -0.42 -4.45 0.89
CA ILE A 2 0.05 -3.73 -0.30
C ILE A 2 0.68 -2.44 0.21
N GLU A 3 1.96 -2.23 -0.12
CA GLU A 3 2.83 -1.24 0.52
C GLU A 3 3.75 -0.53 -0.50
N PRO A 4 3.20 0.17 -1.51
CA PRO A 4 4.01 0.81 -2.53
C PRO A 4 4.88 1.93 -1.96
N MET A 5 6.18 1.82 -2.20
CA MET A 5 7.15 2.90 -2.04
C MET A 5 7.46 3.50 -3.40
N ILE A 6 7.20 4.80 -3.58
CA ILE A 6 7.40 5.52 -4.84
C ILE A 6 8.50 6.56 -4.65
N THR A 7 9.49 6.53 -5.53
CA THR A 7 10.58 7.52 -5.59
C THR A 7 10.30 8.54 -6.69
N ARG A 8 10.72 9.80 -6.52
CA ARG A 8 10.61 10.82 -7.58
C ARG A 8 11.59 10.59 -8.73
N GLY A 9 12.73 9.96 -8.43
CA GLY A 9 13.78 9.64 -9.39
C GLY A 9 13.59 8.26 -9.99
N ASN A 10 14.59 7.39 -9.81
CA ASN A 10 14.53 5.99 -10.26
C ASN A 10 14.34 5.01 -9.08
N GLU A 11 14.10 3.74 -9.40
CA GLU A 11 13.78 2.67 -8.46
C GLU A 11 14.98 2.17 -7.64
N LYS A 12 16.21 2.57 -7.96
CA LYS A 12 17.41 2.08 -7.28
C LYS A 12 17.51 2.63 -5.87
N THR A 13 17.93 1.78 -4.95
CA THR A 13 18.09 2.11 -3.52
C THR A 13 19.47 1.73 -3.01
N LYS A 14 19.81 2.15 -1.80
CA LYS A 14 20.97 1.67 -1.02
C LYS A 14 20.59 1.53 0.45
N VAL A 15 21.16 0.52 1.11
CA VAL A 15 21.11 0.36 2.57
C VAL A 15 22.26 1.15 3.19
N LEU A 16 22.00 1.90 4.26
CA LEU A 16 23.02 2.66 4.99
C LEU A 16 23.79 1.77 5.97
N GLY A 17 24.84 2.32 6.58
CA GLY A 17 25.72 1.57 7.50
C GLY A 17 25.09 1.18 8.85
N ASP A 18 23.82 1.54 9.07
CA ASP A 18 23.02 1.03 10.19
C ASP A 18 22.32 -0.30 9.86
N ASP A 19 22.49 -0.83 8.65
CA ASP A 19 21.90 -2.06 8.12
C ASP A 19 20.36 -2.07 8.06
N TRP A 20 19.71 -0.90 8.21
CA TRP A 20 18.25 -0.78 8.23
C TRP A 20 17.72 0.31 7.31
N THR A 21 18.34 1.48 7.32
CA THR A 21 17.84 2.64 6.58
C THR A 21 18.04 2.43 5.08
N VAL A 22 16.94 2.35 4.33
CA VAL A 22 16.95 2.30 2.87
C VAL A 22 16.68 3.69 2.31
N VAL A 23 17.55 4.19 1.44
CA VAL A 23 17.39 5.49 0.78
C VAL A 23 17.40 5.35 -0.74
N ALA A 24 16.73 6.27 -1.44
CA ALA A 24 16.86 6.39 -2.89
C ALA A 24 18.32 6.62 -3.28
N HIS A 25 18.81 5.90 -4.28
CA HIS A 25 20.22 5.96 -4.68
C HIS A 25 20.60 7.35 -5.20
N ASP A 26 19.67 8.04 -5.87
CA ASP A 26 19.82 9.40 -6.39
C ASP A 26 19.46 10.50 -5.36
N SER A 27 19.19 10.13 -4.10
CA SER A 27 18.80 11.03 -3.02
C SER A 27 17.50 11.82 -3.27
N SER A 28 16.66 11.37 -4.22
CA SER A 28 15.35 11.97 -4.45
C SER A 28 14.36 11.63 -3.32
N ASN A 29 13.35 12.50 -3.14
CA ASN A 29 12.29 12.23 -2.17
C ASN A 29 11.51 10.97 -2.55
N SER A 30 11.12 10.22 -1.53
CA SER A 30 10.29 9.03 -1.64
C SER A 30 9.06 9.15 -0.74
N ALA A 31 7.99 8.47 -1.11
CA ALA A 31 6.76 8.37 -0.32
C ALA A 31 6.35 6.90 -0.20
N HIS A 32 5.72 6.55 0.91
CA HIS A 32 5.24 5.22 1.21
C HIS A 32 3.80 5.29 1.72
N PHE A 33 2.96 4.35 1.30
CA PHE A 33 1.66 4.11 1.88
C PHE A 33 1.40 2.61 1.97
N GLU A 34 0.66 2.17 2.98
CA GLU A 34 0.41 0.74 3.20
C GLU A 34 -1.04 0.49 3.63
N HIS A 35 -1.60 -0.60 3.11
CA HIS A 35 -2.81 -1.21 3.64
C HIS A 35 -2.67 -2.73 3.81
N THR A 36 -3.26 -3.25 4.89
CA THR A 36 -3.55 -4.68 5.02
C THR A 36 -4.99 -4.93 4.59
N TYR A 37 -5.22 -6.00 3.83
CA TYR A 37 -6.53 -6.38 3.31
C TYR A 37 -6.72 -7.89 3.44
N THR A 38 -7.96 -8.32 3.27
CA THR A 38 -8.33 -9.73 3.17
C THR A 38 -9.30 -9.95 2.01
N ILE A 39 -9.36 -11.19 1.52
CA ILE A 39 -10.44 -11.67 0.67
C ILE A 39 -11.39 -12.44 1.57
N ALA A 40 -12.62 -11.95 1.72
CA ALA A 40 -13.64 -12.54 2.56
C ALA A 40 -14.26 -13.81 1.91
N PRO A 41 -15.03 -14.63 2.65
CA PRO A 41 -15.61 -15.87 2.12
C PRO A 41 -16.55 -15.69 0.91
N ASP A 42 -17.11 -14.50 0.71
CA ASP A 42 -17.91 -14.13 -0.47
C ASP A 42 -17.04 -13.82 -1.72
N GLY A 43 -15.73 -13.94 -1.61
CA GLY A 43 -14.76 -13.66 -2.67
C GLY A 43 -14.43 -12.18 -2.85
N LYS A 44 -15.00 -11.28 -2.04
CA LYS A 44 -14.78 -9.83 -2.15
C LYS A 44 -13.68 -9.35 -1.21
N VAL A 45 -13.05 -8.24 -1.58
CA VAL A 45 -11.99 -7.62 -0.79
C VAL A 45 -12.56 -6.83 0.40
N PHE A 46 -11.82 -6.76 1.51
CA PHE A 46 -12.04 -5.77 2.57
C PHE A 46 -10.69 -5.24 3.06
N VAL A 47 -10.52 -3.92 3.10
CA VAL A 47 -9.28 -3.26 3.55
C VAL A 47 -9.30 -3.05 5.06
N LEU A 48 -8.59 -3.90 5.79
CA LEU A 48 -8.62 -3.98 7.26
C LEU A 48 -8.09 -2.72 7.97
N THR A 49 -7.24 -1.94 7.31
CA THR A 49 -6.66 -0.72 7.88
C THR A 49 -7.26 0.58 7.31
N ALA A 50 -8.40 0.49 6.61
CA ALA A 50 -9.19 1.64 6.17
C ALA A 50 -10.48 1.76 7.01
N PHE A 51 -10.88 2.99 7.36
CA PHE A 51 -12.05 3.24 8.22
C PHE A 51 -13.37 2.69 7.65
N ASP A 52 -13.52 2.64 6.33
CA ASP A 52 -14.71 2.18 5.64
C ASP A 52 -14.48 0.85 4.89
N GLY A 53 -13.44 0.10 5.25
CA GLY A 53 -13.07 -1.12 4.55
C GLY A 53 -12.53 -0.90 3.12
N GLY A 54 -12.25 0.35 2.73
CA GLY A 54 -11.83 0.73 1.39
C GLY A 54 -12.98 1.04 0.44
N LYS A 55 -14.22 1.12 0.95
CA LYS A 55 -15.44 1.28 0.15
C LYS A 55 -15.40 2.49 -0.77
N ALA A 56 -15.08 3.67 -0.25
CA ALA A 56 -15.15 4.93 -1.00
C ALA A 56 -14.21 4.91 -2.21
N GLU A 57 -12.96 4.48 -2.03
CA GLU A 57 -11.97 4.45 -3.12
C GLU A 57 -12.19 3.28 -4.08
N LEU A 58 -12.47 2.07 -3.58
CA LEU A 58 -12.66 0.89 -4.43
C LEU A 58 -13.92 0.99 -5.30
N SER A 59 -15.00 1.59 -4.77
CA SER A 59 -16.23 1.81 -5.55
C SER A 59 -15.99 2.71 -6.77
N ARG A 60 -15.07 3.68 -6.68
CA ARG A 60 -14.69 4.55 -7.81
C ARG A 60 -13.99 3.78 -8.94
N LEU A 61 -13.41 2.62 -8.63
CA LEU A 61 -12.76 1.72 -9.58
C LEU A 61 -13.69 0.58 -10.04
N GLY A 62 -14.96 0.57 -9.61
CA GLY A 62 -15.92 -0.49 -9.94
C GLY A 62 -15.70 -1.79 -9.15
N VAL A 63 -14.99 -1.73 -8.01
CA VAL A 63 -14.73 -2.89 -7.16
C VAL A 63 -15.67 -2.86 -5.96
N GLU A 64 -16.43 -3.94 -5.77
CA GLU A 64 -17.27 -4.13 -4.60
C GLU A 64 -16.47 -4.70 -3.42
N ILE A 65 -16.70 -4.17 -2.22
CA ILE A 65 -16.12 -4.71 -0.98
C ILE A 65 -17.06 -5.74 -0.32
N SER A 66 -16.50 -6.60 0.50
CA SER A 66 -17.30 -7.50 1.34
C SER A 66 -18.06 -6.74 2.42
N THR A 67 -19.24 -7.22 2.78
CA THR A 67 -20.03 -6.72 3.91
C THR A 67 -20.05 -7.71 5.09
N LEU A 68 -19.22 -8.75 5.03
CA LEU A 68 -19.09 -9.77 6.08
C LEU A 68 -18.19 -9.31 7.24
N LEU A 69 -17.60 -8.11 7.11
CA LEU A 69 -16.73 -7.42 8.06
C LEU A 69 -17.19 -5.96 8.15
#